data_AF-A0A6N7D2Q8-F1
#
_entry.id   AF-A0A6N7D2Q8-F1
#
_cell.length_a   1.000
_cell.length_b   1.000
_cell.length_c   1.000
_cell.angle_alpha   90.00
_cell.angle_beta   90.00
_cell.angle_gamma   90.00
#
_symmetry.space_group_name_H-M   'P 1'
#
loop_
_entity.id
_entity.type
_entity.pdbx_description
1 polymer ?
#
loop_
_entity_poly.entity_id
_entity_poly.type
_entity_poly.pdbx_seq_one_letter_code
_entity_poly.pdbx_strand_id
1 'polypeptide(L)' 'MPTPQPASSCFTPARLLPAPPGQRSGYVRCLRAPDDLLGVSEARVRSDARWKWQGLDAGHGTMLSAPQALADLLPGIA' A
#
# COMPACT_ATOMS: atom_id res chain seq x y z
N MET A 1 10.03 16.99 13.98
CA MET A 1 11.02 15.94 14.29
C MET A 1 10.47 14.62 13.76
N PRO A 2 11.20 13.81 12.99
CA PRO A 2 10.71 12.49 12.60
C PRO A 2 10.60 11.62 13.87
N THR A 3 9.47 10.93 14.02
CA THR A 3 9.27 9.96 15.10
C THR A 3 10.33 8.86 14.95
N PRO A 4 11.16 8.58 15.96
CA PRO A 4 12.14 7.51 15.88
C PRO A 4 11.40 6.17 15.84
N GLN A 5 11.19 5.65 14.65
CA GLN A 5 10.78 4.27 14.47
C GLN A 5 12.04 3.40 14.58
N PRO A 6 12.06 2.35 15.42
CA PRO A 6 13.21 1.47 15.51
C PRO A 6 13.38 0.77 14.16
N ALA A 7 14.32 1.25 13.33
CA ALA A 7 14.55 0.73 11.99
C ALA A 7 14.82 -0.79 11.98
N SER A 8 15.32 -1.33 13.11
CA SER A 8 15.52 -2.77 13.31
C SER A 8 14.22 -3.58 13.28
N SER A 9 13.08 -3.01 13.71
CA SER A 9 11.79 -3.73 13.69
C SER A 9 11.15 -3.78 12.31
N CYS A 10 11.53 -2.89 11.39
CA CYS A 10 11.05 -2.91 10.01
C CYS A 10 11.43 -4.19 9.26
N PHE A 11 12.48 -4.88 9.71
CA PHE A 11 12.97 -6.13 9.12
C PHE A 11 12.57 -7.37 9.92
N THR A 12 11.91 -7.21 11.06
CA THR A 12 11.40 -8.34 11.85
C THR A 12 10.07 -8.80 11.25
N PRO A 13 9.95 -10.05 10.78
CA PRO A 13 8.69 -10.55 10.25
C PRO A 13 7.59 -10.50 11.31
N ALA A 14 6.48 -9.82 11.01
CA ALA A 14 5.30 -9.88 11.85
C ALA A 14 4.64 -11.27 11.71
N ARG A 15 4.37 -11.95 12.82
CA ARG A 15 3.48 -13.13 12.81
C ARG A 15 2.05 -12.63 12.67
N LEU A 16 1.46 -12.84 11.50
CA LEU A 16 0.06 -12.50 11.24
C LEU A 16 -0.80 -13.75 11.37
N LEU A 17 -2.02 -13.59 11.88
CA LEU A 17 -3.06 -14.60 11.78
C LEU A 17 -3.45 -14.78 10.30
N PRO A 18 -3.97 -15.96 9.90
CA PRO A 18 -4.53 -16.14 8.57
C PRO A 18 -5.59 -15.08 8.26
N ALA A 19 -5.59 -14.56 7.04
CA ALA A 19 -6.66 -13.69 6.57
C ALA A 19 -8.00 -14.44 6.62
N PRO A 20 -9.10 -13.80 7.05
CA PRO A 20 -10.43 -14.39 6.98
C PRO A 20 -10.78 -14.81 5.55
N PRO A 21 -11.55 -15.90 5.36
CA PRO A 21 -12.04 -16.27 4.05
C PRO A 21 -12.87 -15.14 3.43
N GLY A 22 -12.64 -14.85 2.15
CA GLY A 22 -13.33 -13.77 1.44
C GLY A 22 -12.75 -12.36 1.65
N GLN A 23 -11.64 -12.21 2.39
CA GLN A 23 -10.98 -10.92 2.51
C GLN A 23 -10.47 -10.45 1.14
N ARG A 24 -10.87 -9.23 0.76
CA ARG A 24 -10.45 -8.57 -0.46
C ARG A 24 -9.08 -7.92 -0.24
N SER A 25 -8.24 -7.92 -1.28
CA SER A 25 -6.90 -7.33 -1.25
C SER A 25 -6.82 -6.20 -2.27
N GLY A 26 -6.57 -4.99 -1.78
CA GLY A 26 -6.40 -3.79 -2.58
C GLY A 26 -4.98 -3.24 -2.47
N TYR A 27 -4.45 -2.69 -3.55
CA TYR A 27 -3.15 -2.03 -3.57
C TYR A 27 -3.26 -0.67 -4.26
N VAL A 28 -2.72 0.37 -3.60
CA VAL A 28 -2.69 1.74 -4.12
C VAL A 28 -1.25 2.14 -4.39
N ARG A 29 -0.92 2.45 -5.65
CA ARG A 29 0.38 3.01 -6.05
C ARG A 29 0.29 4.52 -6.19
N CYS A 30 1.02 5.25 -5.35
CA CYS A 30 1.16 6.70 -5.45
C CYS A 30 2.12 7.10 -6.59
N LEU A 31 1.63 7.41 -7.79
CA LEU A 31 2.43 7.53 -9.01
C LEU A 31 3.56 8.58 -8.96
N ARG A 32 3.51 9.57 -8.06
CA ARG A 32 4.57 10.57 -7.87
C ARG A 32 5.56 10.21 -6.75
N ALA A 33 5.37 9.09 -6.06
CA ALA A 33 6.33 8.61 -5.07
C ALA A 33 7.51 7.90 -5.77
N PRO A 34 8.77 8.10 -5.30
CA PRO A 34 9.96 7.47 -5.87
C PRO A 34 9.85 5.94 -5.83
N ASP A 35 10.33 5.28 -6.89
CA ASP A 35 9.99 3.88 -7.24
C ASP A 35 10.80 2.79 -6.50
N ASP A 36 11.78 3.15 -5.67
CA ASP A 36 12.88 2.20 -5.43
C ASP A 36 12.66 1.19 -4.30
N LEU A 37 11.71 1.42 -3.39
CA LEU A 37 11.58 0.57 -2.18
C LEU A 37 10.54 -0.55 -2.30
N LEU A 38 9.56 -0.43 -3.20
CA LEU A 38 8.37 -1.31 -3.23
C LEU A 38 8.12 -2.01 -4.56
N GLY A 39 9.02 -1.90 -5.55
CA GLY A 39 8.84 -2.51 -6.88
C GLY A 39 8.59 -4.02 -6.84
N VAL A 40 9.22 -4.75 -5.92
CA VAL A 40 8.99 -6.20 -5.72
C VAL A 40 7.55 -6.48 -5.27
N SER A 41 7.04 -5.68 -4.36
CA SER A 41 5.66 -5.80 -3.87
C SER A 41 4.66 -5.46 -4.97
N GLU A 42 4.92 -4.41 -5.74
CA GLU A 42 4.08 -4.04 -6.88
C GLU A 42 4.06 -5.15 -7.94
N ALA A 43 5.21 -5.72 -8.30
CA ALA A 43 5.29 -6.83 -9.25
C ALA A 43 4.47 -8.04 -8.77
N ARG A 44 4.59 -8.40 -7.48
CA ARG A 44 3.80 -9.47 -6.87
C ARG A 44 2.29 -9.19 -6.98
N VAL A 45 1.86 -8.01 -6.58
CA VAL A 45 0.45 -7.59 -6.64
C VAL A 45 -0.08 -7.65 -8.07
N ARG A 46 0.70 -7.17 -9.05
CA ARG A 46 0.32 -7.20 -10.46
C ARG A 46 0.24 -8.62 -11.03
N SER A 47 0.97 -9.57 -10.47
CA SER A 47 0.95 -10.99 -10.88
C SER A 47 -0.16 -11.83 -10.24
N ASP A 48 -0.80 -11.35 -9.17
CA ASP A 48 -1.81 -12.08 -8.41
C ASP A 48 -3.20 -11.48 -8.65
N ALA A 49 -4.02 -12.16 -9.45
CA ALA A 49 -5.37 -11.71 -9.83
C ALA A 49 -6.33 -11.51 -8.66
N ARG A 50 -5.99 -11.98 -7.45
CA ARG A 50 -6.76 -11.71 -6.22
C ARG A 50 -6.63 -10.26 -5.75
N TRP A 51 -5.62 -9.52 -6.23
CA TRP A 51 -5.39 -8.13 -5.88
C TRP A 51 -6.06 -7.16 -6.86
N LYS A 52 -6.68 -6.13 -6.31
CA LYS A 52 -7.15 -4.95 -7.04
C LYS A 52 -6.07 -3.88 -6.99
N TRP A 53 -5.40 -3.63 -8.11
CA TRP A 53 -4.40 -2.56 -8.21
C TRP A 53 -5.04 -1.26 -8.72
N GLN A 54 -4.71 -0.14 -8.09
CA GLN A 54 -5.10 1.20 -8.54
C GLN A 54 -3.94 2.18 -8.41
N GLY A 55 -3.81 3.07 -9.40
CA GLY A 55 -2.86 4.17 -9.37
C GLY A 55 -3.52 5.45 -8.86
N LEU A 56 -2.80 6.20 -8.03
CA LEU A 56 -3.21 7.52 -7.55
C LEU A 56 -2.13 8.53 -7.89
N ASP A 57 -2.48 9.60 -8.59
CA ASP A 57 -1.55 10.69 -8.93
C ASP A 57 -1.25 11.57 -7.70
N ALA A 58 -0.52 11.01 -6.74
CA ALA A 58 -0.11 11.63 -5.49
C ALA A 58 1.30 11.20 -5.08
N GLY A 59 1.92 11.96 -4.18
CA GLY A 59 3.12 11.54 -3.46
C GLY A 59 2.78 10.54 -2.34
N HIS A 60 3.81 9.95 -1.70
CA HIS A 60 3.64 8.88 -0.71
C HIS A 60 2.74 9.27 0.47
N GLY A 61 2.78 10.54 0.88
CA GLY A 61 1.93 11.11 1.93
C GLY A 61 0.49 11.41 1.48
N THR A 62 -0.11 10.60 0.60
CA THR A 62 -1.43 10.89 0.00
C THR A 62 -2.55 11.01 1.04
N MET A 63 -2.42 10.38 2.21
CA MET A 63 -3.36 10.55 3.32
C MET A 63 -3.38 11.98 3.87
N LEU A 64 -2.30 12.74 3.67
CA LEU A 64 -2.16 14.13 4.11
C LEU A 64 -2.39 15.11 2.95
N SER A 65 -1.81 14.81 1.78
CA SER A 65 -1.81 15.74 0.64
C SER A 65 -3.01 15.60 -0.30
N ALA A 66 -3.67 14.45 -0.31
CA ALA A 66 -4.82 14.18 -1.17
C ALA A 66 -5.83 13.20 -0.50
N PRO A 67 -6.31 13.52 0.72
CA PRO A 67 -7.17 12.60 1.48
C PRO A 67 -8.48 12.27 0.75
N GLN A 68 -9.08 13.23 0.04
CA GLN A 68 -10.32 13.00 -0.70
C GLN A 68 -10.10 12.06 -1.89
N ALA A 69 -9.06 12.29 -2.68
CA ALA A 69 -8.75 11.43 -3.83
C ALA A 69 -8.43 9.99 -3.40
N LEU A 70 -7.79 9.81 -2.23
CA LEU A 70 -7.63 8.49 -1.62
C LEU A 70 -8.99 7.90 -1.22
N ALA A 71 -9.84 8.66 -0.53
CA ALA A 71 -11.16 8.19 -0.09
C ALA A 71 -12.04 7.74 -1.25
N ASP A 72 -12.03 8.47 -2.36
CA ASP A 72 -12.81 8.14 -3.56
C ASP A 72 -12.32 6.84 -4.23
N LEU A 73 -11.04 6.49 -4.05
CA LEU A 73 -10.42 5.30 -4.63
C LEU A 73 -10.70 4.03 -3.81
N LEU A 74 -10.81 4.15 -2.48
CA LEU A 74 -10.96 3.00 -1.56
C LEU A 74 -12.14 2.05 -1.90
N PRO A 75 -13.34 2.53 -2.27
CA PRO A 75 -14.45 1.65 -2.65
C PRO A 75 -14.15 0.75 -3.86
N GLY A 76 -13.22 1.18 -4.74
CA GLY A 76 -12.84 0.44 -5.96
C GLY A 76 -11.85 -0.70 -5.73
N ILE A 77 -11.24 -0.77 -4.53
CA ILE A 77 -10.23 -1.77 -4.16
C ILE A 77 -10.58 -2.60 -2.92
N ALA A 78 -11.59 -2.17 -2.18
CA ALA A 78 -12.06 -2.79 -0.93
C ALA A 78 -13.02 -3.96 -1.14
#